data_AF-A0A9P7VCK2-F1
#
_entry.id   AF-A0A9P7VCK2-F1
#
_cell.length_a   1.000
_cell.length_b   1.000
_cell.length_c   1.000
_cell.angle_alpha   90.00
_cell.angle_beta   90.00
_cell.angle_gamma   90.00
#
_symmetry.space_group_name_H-M   'P 1'
#
loop_
_entity.id
_entity.type
_entity.pdbx_description
1 polymer ?
#
loop_
_entity_poly.entity_id
_entity_poly.type
_entity_poly.pdbx_seq_one_letter_code
_entity_poly.pdbx_strand_id
1 'polypeptide(L)'
;MGSHLDIQPSDGRYHALVNCTNEESARFPVATIASSVWAALQLESIFDTEKVTFKEELVRFGYLGPTDASYTYDPLAAHFEIHIEQVPILEDEKKMEQSPECKFIIGIKLL
;
A
#
# COMPACT_ATOMS: atom_id res chain seq x y z
N MET A 1 16.29 -16.36 -0.05
CA MET A 1 16.75 -16.61 1.33
C MET A 1 16.04 -15.61 2.22
N GLY A 2 14.98 -16.05 2.93
CA GLY A 2 14.19 -15.18 3.79
C GLY A 2 14.83 -15.04 5.16
N SER A 3 14.99 -13.82 5.64
CA SER A 3 15.24 -13.53 7.05
C SER A 3 13.90 -13.54 7.78
N HIS A 4 13.51 -14.72 8.24
CA HIS A 4 12.39 -14.90 9.17
C HIS A 4 12.83 -14.34 10.53
N LEU A 5 12.29 -13.18 10.93
CA LEU A 5 12.31 -12.77 12.33
C LEU A 5 11.17 -13.54 13.01
N ASP A 6 11.51 -14.64 13.66
CA ASP A 6 10.63 -15.48 14.48
C ASP A 6 10.16 -14.71 15.75
N ILE A 7 9.33 -13.68 15.57
CA ILE A 7 8.50 -13.17 16.66
C ILE A 7 7.17 -13.89 16.52
N GLN A 8 7.06 -15.07 17.13
CA GLN A 8 5.79 -15.79 17.26
C GLN A 8 4.85 -14.93 18.13
N PRO A 9 3.73 -14.42 17.59
CA PRO A 9 2.81 -13.58 18.33
C PRO A 9 2.11 -14.39 19.43
N SER A 10 2.01 -13.85 20.64
CA SER A 10 1.39 -14.54 21.78
C SER A 10 -0.10 -14.81 21.61
N ASP A 11 -0.78 -14.07 20.73
CA ASP A 11 -2.19 -14.20 20.38
C ASP A 11 -2.42 -14.91 19.03
N GLY A 12 -1.35 -15.38 18.39
CA GLY A 12 -1.40 -16.03 17.07
C GLY A 12 -1.64 -15.09 15.88
N ARG A 13 -1.55 -13.77 16.07
CA ARG A 13 -1.77 -12.78 14.99
C ARG A 13 -0.47 -12.16 14.51
N TYR A 14 -0.16 -12.33 13.22
CA TYR A 14 1.02 -11.75 12.61
C TYR A 14 0.74 -10.31 12.16
N HIS A 15 1.75 -9.45 12.28
CA HIS A 15 1.72 -8.10 11.74
C HIS A 15 2.57 -8.06 10.47
N ALA A 16 2.10 -7.36 9.43
CA ALA A 16 2.81 -7.18 8.18
C ALA A 16 2.94 -5.69 7.84
N LEU A 17 4.08 -5.32 7.25
CA LEU A 17 4.26 -4.03 6.60
C LEU A 17 4.09 -4.23 5.10
N VAL A 18 3.19 -3.47 4.49
CA VAL A 18 2.82 -3.62 3.08
C VAL A 18 3.22 -2.35 2.32
N ASN A 19 3.84 -2.54 1.16
CA ASN A 19 4.14 -1.45 0.21
C ASN A 19 3.26 -1.61 -1.03
N CYS A 20 2.22 -0.79 -1.15
CA CYS A 20 1.28 -0.81 -2.26
C CYS A 20 1.90 -0.17 -3.51
N THR A 21 2.19 -0.98 -4.54
CA THR A 21 2.83 -0.49 -5.77
C THR A 21 1.87 0.40 -6.59
N ASN A 22 2.39 1.54 -7.08
CA ASN A 22 1.64 2.53 -7.86
C ASN A 22 0.39 3.04 -7.14
N GLU A 23 0.55 3.48 -5.90
CA GLU A 23 -0.50 4.16 -5.12
C GLU A 23 -0.86 5.50 -5.79
N GLU A 24 0.15 6.34 -6.05
CA GLU A 24 0.05 7.73 -6.52
C GLU A 24 -0.40 7.90 -7.99
N SER A 25 -0.49 6.82 -8.77
CA SER A 25 -0.80 6.87 -10.22
C SER A 25 0.14 7.69 -11.10
N ALA A 26 1.31 8.11 -10.62
CA ALA A 26 2.14 9.09 -11.33
C ALA A 26 2.59 8.61 -12.72
N ARG A 27 2.85 7.31 -12.89
CA ARG A 27 3.25 6.71 -14.17
C ARG A 27 2.12 5.91 -14.83
N PHE A 28 1.42 5.09 -14.05
CA PHE A 28 0.30 4.30 -14.52
C PHE A 28 -0.99 4.94 -14.02
N PRO A 29 -1.90 5.40 -14.90
CA PRO A 29 -2.96 6.35 -14.58
C PRO A 29 -4.19 5.69 -13.93
N VAL A 30 -3.95 4.82 -12.95
CA VAL A 30 -4.95 4.21 -12.10
C VAL A 30 -4.43 4.31 -10.67
N ALA A 31 -5.21 4.91 -9.78
CA ALA A 31 -4.84 5.03 -8.39
C ALA A 31 -4.95 3.71 -7.67
N THR A 32 -4.05 3.48 -6.72
CA THR A 32 -4.14 2.36 -5.80
C THR A 32 -4.20 1.00 -6.50
N ILE A 33 -3.46 0.81 -7.60
CA ILE A 33 -3.51 -0.42 -8.44
C ILE A 33 -3.33 -1.67 -7.59
N ALA A 34 -2.25 -1.74 -6.81
CA ALA A 34 -1.90 -2.96 -6.09
C ALA A 34 -2.97 -3.36 -5.06
N SER A 35 -3.44 -2.41 -4.25
CA SER A 35 -4.48 -2.66 -3.26
C SER A 35 -5.84 -2.94 -3.90
N SER A 36 -6.14 -2.30 -5.03
CA SER A 36 -7.35 -2.58 -5.81
C SER A 36 -7.36 -4.00 -6.36
N VAL A 37 -6.25 -4.49 -6.92
CA VAL A 37 -6.14 -5.90 -7.37
C VAL A 37 -6.32 -6.85 -6.20
N TRP A 38 -5.64 -6.59 -5.08
CA TRP A 38 -5.80 -7.40 -3.86
C TRP A 38 -7.27 -7.43 -3.39
N ALA A 39 -7.98 -6.31 -3.47
CA ALA A 39 -9.41 -6.18 -3.15
C ALA A 39 -10.36 -6.70 -4.26
N ALA A 40 -9.84 -7.43 -5.25
CA ALA A 40 -10.56 -8.09 -6.35
C ALA A 40 -11.00 -7.19 -7.54
N LEU A 41 -10.37 -6.04 -7.73
CA LEU A 41 -10.46 -5.34 -9.01
C LEU A 41 -9.69 -6.11 -10.09
N GLN A 42 -10.41 -6.56 -11.12
CA GLN A 42 -9.77 -7.05 -12.33
C GLN A 42 -9.32 -5.85 -13.14
N LEU A 43 -8.01 -5.76 -13.40
CA LEU A 43 -7.45 -4.71 -14.23
C LEU A 43 -7.14 -5.26 -15.61
N GLU A 44 -7.68 -4.62 -16.64
CA GLU A 44 -7.18 -4.76 -18.01
C GLU A 44 -5.72 -4.27 -18.09
N SER A 45 -5.06 -4.48 -19.23
CA SER A 45 -3.69 -4.00 -19.42
C SER A 45 -3.58 -2.49 -19.16
N ILE A 46 -2.99 -2.12 -18.02
CA ILE A 46 -2.70 -0.73 -17.67
C ILE A 46 -1.39 -0.35 -18.33
N PHE A 47 -1.43 0.69 -19.14
CA PHE A 47 -0.28 1.21 -19.88
C PHE A 47 0.17 2.55 -19.34
N ASP A 48 1.48 2.82 -19.43
CA ASP A 48 2.02 4.16 -19.29
C ASP A 48 1.95 4.96 -20.61
N THR A 49 2.47 6.18 -20.61
CA THR A 49 2.51 7.06 -21.79
C THR A 49 3.36 6.50 -22.94
N GLU A 50 4.26 5.56 -22.67
CA GLU A 50 5.13 4.92 -23.64
C GLU A 50 4.58 3.56 -24.12
N LYS A 51 3.35 3.20 -23.71
CA LYS A 51 2.68 1.93 -24.02
C LYS A 51 3.36 0.71 -23.41
N VAL A 52 4.14 0.88 -22.35
CA VAL A 52 4.64 -0.22 -21.51
C VAL A 52 3.55 -0.57 -20.50
N THR A 53 3.31 -1.86 -20.29
CA THR A 53 2.33 -2.32 -19.31
C THR A 53 2.89 -2.34 -17.90
N PHE A 54 2.01 -2.17 -16.91
CA PHE A 54 2.37 -2.32 -15.50
C PHE A 54 3.01 -3.68 -15.20
N LYS A 55 2.49 -4.75 -15.80
CA LYS A 55 3.01 -6.12 -15.65
C LYS A 55 4.43 -6.25 -16.21
N GLU A 56 4.71 -5.67 -17.38
CA GLU A 56 6.05 -5.70 -17.96
C GLU A 56 7.08 -5.05 -17.04
N GLU A 57 6.72 -3.94 -16.38
CA GLU A 57 7.61 -3.29 -15.41
C GLU A 57 7.80 -4.12 -14.14
N LEU A 58 6.75 -4.75 -13.62
CA LEU A 58 6.89 -5.69 -12.50
C LEU A 58 7.86 -6.83 -12.83
N VAL A 59 7.79 -7.37 -14.06
CA VAL A 59 8.74 -8.39 -14.52
C VAL A 59 10.15 -7.81 -14.66
N ARG A 60 10.29 -6.64 -15.30
CA ARG A 60 11.59 -6.00 -15.55
C ARG A 60 12.37 -5.71 -14.27
N PHE A 61 11.68 -5.28 -13.21
CA PHE A 61 12.31 -5.01 -11.92
C PHE A 61 12.35 -6.23 -10.98
N GLY A 62 11.77 -7.35 -11.37
CA GLY A 62 11.74 -8.58 -10.56
C GLY A 62 10.77 -8.54 -9.37
N TYR A 63 9.73 -7.69 -9.43
CA TYR A 63 8.68 -7.57 -8.41
C TYR A 63 7.40 -8.34 -8.75
N LEU A 64 7.35 -9.05 -9.90
CA LEU A 64 6.28 -10.00 -10.16
C LEU A 64 6.48 -11.25 -9.28
N GLY A 65 5.93 -11.20 -8.06
CA GLY A 65 5.99 -12.28 -7.09
C GLY A 65 5.12 -13.49 -7.47
N PRO A 66 5.39 -14.67 -6.89
CA PRO A 66 4.61 -15.88 -7.14
C PRO A 66 3.31 -15.96 -6.33
N THR A 67 3.13 -15.08 -5.34
CA THR A 67 1.96 -15.04 -4.46
C THR A 67 0.81 -14.32 -5.14
N ASP A 68 -0.39 -14.90 -5.10
CA ASP A 68 -1.58 -14.27 -5.62
C ASP A 68 -1.93 -12.99 -4.83
N ALA A 69 -2.06 -11.87 -5.53
CA ALA A 69 -2.54 -10.62 -4.96
C ALA A 69 -4.07 -10.68 -4.80
N SER A 70 -4.55 -11.34 -3.74
CA SER A 70 -5.98 -11.53 -3.49
C SER A 70 -6.29 -11.56 -1.99
N TYR A 71 -7.33 -10.84 -1.57
CA TYR A 71 -7.83 -10.86 -0.20
C TYR A 71 -8.37 -12.23 0.25
N THR A 72 -8.74 -13.09 -0.70
CA THR A 72 -9.18 -14.47 -0.39
C THR A 72 -8.01 -15.42 -0.20
N TYR A 73 -6.88 -15.14 -0.86
CA TYR A 73 -5.66 -15.93 -0.74
C TYR A 73 -4.82 -15.48 0.47
N ASP A 74 -4.69 -14.16 0.66
CA ASP A 74 -3.96 -13.53 1.75
C ASP A 74 -4.87 -12.57 2.54
N PRO A 75 -5.72 -13.10 3.46
CA PRO A 75 -6.72 -12.31 4.17
C PRO A 75 -6.10 -11.48 5.30
N LEU A 76 -6.51 -10.21 5.39
CA LEU A 76 -6.14 -9.32 6.48
C LEU A 76 -7.27 -9.22 7.51
N ALA A 77 -6.92 -9.32 8.79
CA ALA A 77 -7.88 -9.07 9.88
C ALA A 77 -8.23 -7.58 10.03
N ALA A 78 -7.27 -6.70 9.75
CA ALA A 78 -7.42 -5.25 9.71
C ALA A 78 -6.25 -4.64 8.91
N HIS A 79 -6.47 -3.43 8.38
CA HIS A 79 -5.45 -2.62 7.72
C HIS A 79 -5.44 -1.22 8.36
N PHE A 80 -4.26 -0.74 8.71
CA PHE A 80 -4.06 0.61 9.23
C PHE A 80 -3.02 1.29 8.36
N GLU A 81 -3.33 2.50 7.91
CA GLU A 81 -2.42 3.32 7.12
C GLU A 81 -2.05 4.56 7.94
N ILE A 82 -0.75 4.80 8.03
CA ILE A 82 -0.21 6.02 8.61
C ILE A 82 0.13 6.92 7.43
N HIS A 83 -0.63 8.00 7.27
CA HIS A 83 -0.45 8.93 6.16
C HIS A 83 -0.36 10.36 6.67
N ILE A 84 0.37 11.22 5.97
CA ILE A 84 0.31 12.66 6.23
C ILE A 84 -1.08 13.21 5.82
N GLU A 85 -1.47 14.33 6.39
CA GLU A 85 -2.79 14.91 6.13
C GLU A 85 -3.02 15.38 4.69
N GLN A 86 -1.96 15.77 3.97
CA GLN A 86 -1.99 16.35 2.61
C GLN A 86 -2.77 17.68 2.45
N VAL A 87 -3.36 18.20 3.53
CA VAL A 87 -4.02 19.52 3.61
C VAL A 87 -3.60 20.22 4.91
N PRO A 88 -3.80 21.54 5.07
CA PRO A 88 -3.25 22.28 6.20
C PRO A 88 -4.16 22.31 7.46
N ILE A 89 -5.17 21.45 7.62
CA ILE A 89 -6.15 21.61 8.72
C ILE A 89 -5.49 21.36 10.09
N LEU A 90 -4.68 20.32 10.25
CA LEU A 90 -3.98 20.10 11.54
C LEU A 90 -2.94 21.19 11.82
N GLU A 91 -2.36 21.78 10.78
CA GLU A 91 -1.48 22.95 10.89
C GLU A 91 -2.26 24.17 11.38
N ASP A 92 -3.36 24.51 10.69
CA ASP A 92 -4.24 25.64 11.00
C ASP A 92 -4.86 25.55 12.40
N GLU A 93 -5.23 24.35 12.84
CA GLU A 93 -5.80 24.10 14.17
C GLU A 93 -4.76 24.13 15.30
N LYS A 94 -3.49 24.48 15.01
CA LYS A 94 -2.36 24.44 15.96
C LYS A 94 -2.16 23.06 16.60
N LYS A 95 -2.74 22.02 16.00
CA LYS A 95 -2.49 20.64 16.41
C LYS A 95 -1.06 20.25 16.09
N MET A 96 -0.31 21.01 15.28
CA MET A 96 1.13 20.83 15.05
C MET A 96 2.05 21.42 16.13
N GLU A 97 1.57 22.31 17.02
CA GLU A 97 2.41 23.23 17.82
C GLU A 97 3.25 22.58 18.96
N GLN A 98 3.22 21.25 19.11
CA GLN A 98 3.89 20.53 20.21
C GLN A 98 4.88 19.45 19.76
N SER A 99 5.17 19.31 18.47
CA SER A 99 6.19 18.35 17.99
C SER A 99 6.91 18.88 16.74
N PRO A 100 8.26 18.82 16.68
CA PRO A 100 9.03 19.14 15.47
C PRO A 100 8.86 18.10 14.34
N GLU A 101 8.03 17.07 14.53
CA GLU A 101 7.80 15.99 13.56
C GLU A 101 6.45 16.14 12.85
N CYS A 102 6.40 15.74 11.57
CA CYS A 102 5.16 15.66 10.80
C CYS A 102 4.12 14.83 11.56
N LYS A 103 2.94 15.41 11.85
CA LYS A 103 1.84 14.64 12.44
C LYS A 103 1.15 13.83 11.35
N PHE A 104 1.12 12.53 11.56
CA PHE A 104 0.39 11.59 10.71
C PHE A 104 -1.05 11.48 11.18
N ILE A 105 -1.96 11.28 10.24
CA ILE A 105 -3.30 10.78 10.52
C ILE A 105 -3.22 9.26 10.44
N ILE A 106 -3.65 8.59 11.52
CA ILE A 106 -3.94 7.16 11.45
C ILE A 106 -5.32 7.04 10.82
N GLY A 107 -5.33 6.69 9.53
CA GLY A 107 -6.55 6.41 8.80
C GLY A 107 -6.88 4.92 8.88
N ILE A 108 -8.14 4.60 9.08
CA ILE A 108 -8.67 3.31 8.64
C ILE A 108 -9.15 3.53 7.21
N LYS A 109 -8.29 3.28 6.23
CA LYS A 109 -8.73 3.14 4.84
C LYS A 109 -9.33 1.75 4.73
N LEU A 110 -10.65 1.66 4.91
CA LEU A 110 -11.39 0.47 4.54
C LEU A 110 -11.30 0.39 3.00
N LEU A 111 -10.61 -0.64 2.51
CA LEU A 111 -10.65 -1.02 1.10
C LEU A 111 -12.07 -1.41 0.70
#